data_AF-A0A7Y6XEP2-F1
#
_entry.id   AF-A0A7Y6XEP2-F1
#
_cell.length_a   1.000
_cell.length_b   1.000
_cell.length_c   1.000
_cell.angle_alpha   90.00
_cell.angle_beta   90.00
_cell.angle_gamma   90.00
#
_symmetry.space_group_name_H-M   'P 1'
#
loop_
_entity.id
_entity.type
_entity.pdbx_description
1 polymer ?
#
loop_
_entity_poly.entity_id
_entity_poly.type
_entity_poly.pdbx_seq_one_letter_code
_entity_poly.pdbx_strand_id
1 'polypeptide(L)'
;MTFKSKPVALILCLAFTGCGPSEEQVPAQPEPIAAEVDDREVSAQAFDGACASSCDDECVLYARCRTEQDAYGINLPYGLFTWADKKAIINSNHAHVGCVAMILGSNSAGHTAFVHSVNTAAEPNRITLHESNWSSGSACDARTGTKAQLNITNYWCPPGAHTKNCSGAM
;
A
#
# COMPACT_ATOMS: atom_id res chain seq x y z
N MET A 1 -48.10 41.97 19.79
CA MET A 1 -46.97 41.62 20.67
C MET A 1 -45.93 40.94 19.79
N THR A 2 -44.83 41.63 19.50
CA THR A 2 -43.88 41.26 18.43
C THR A 2 -42.54 40.94 19.10
N PHE A 3 -42.15 39.66 19.12
CA PHE A 3 -40.86 39.24 19.65
C PHE A 3 -39.80 39.26 18.54
N LYS A 4 -38.78 40.10 18.72
CA LYS A 4 -37.66 40.33 17.80
C LYS A 4 -36.43 39.62 18.37
N SER A 5 -36.14 38.42 17.87
CA SER A 5 -34.96 37.64 18.24
C SER A 5 -33.75 38.12 17.44
N LYS A 6 -32.70 38.58 18.12
CA LYS A 6 -31.43 39.01 17.51
C LYS A 6 -30.53 37.79 17.26
N PRO A 7 -29.74 37.75 16.17
CA PRO A 7 -28.75 36.71 15.94
C PRO A 7 -27.52 36.91 16.85
N VAL A 8 -27.08 35.83 17.50
CA VAL A 8 -25.82 35.76 18.25
C VAL A 8 -24.73 35.32 17.27
N ALA A 9 -23.81 36.22 16.96
CA ALA A 9 -22.61 35.93 16.17
C ALA A 9 -21.53 35.34 17.08
N LEU A 10 -21.04 34.14 16.74
CA LEU A 10 -19.92 33.49 17.41
C LEU A 10 -18.63 33.95 16.72
N ILE A 11 -17.79 34.70 17.42
CA ILE A 11 -16.47 35.15 16.94
C ILE A 11 -15.42 34.14 17.42
N LEU A 12 -14.80 33.43 16.48
CA LEU A 12 -13.68 32.51 16.72
C LEU A 12 -12.36 33.27 16.55
N CYS A 13 -11.65 33.51 17.65
CA CYS A 13 -10.31 34.11 17.64
C CYS A 13 -9.25 33.04 17.36
N LEU A 14 -8.58 33.10 16.21
CA LEU A 14 -7.32 32.39 15.97
C LEU A 14 -6.16 33.30 16.36
N ALA A 15 -5.45 32.94 17.43
CA ALA A 15 -4.22 33.60 17.83
C ALA A 15 -3.08 33.19 16.87
N PHE A 16 -2.48 34.17 16.20
CA PHE A 16 -1.21 34.01 15.50
C PHE A 16 -0.07 34.10 16.52
N THR A 17 0.65 33.00 16.74
CA THR A 17 1.99 33.07 17.33
C THR A 17 2.97 33.41 16.22
N GLY A 18 3.24 34.71 16.07
CA GLY A 18 4.40 35.19 15.32
C GLY A 18 5.67 35.03 16.15
N CYS A 19 6.72 34.52 15.53
CA CYS A 19 8.07 34.57 16.08
C CYS A 19 9.04 34.98 14.96
N GLY A 20 9.78 36.05 15.21
CA GLY A 20 10.94 36.50 14.44
C GLY A 20 11.50 37.77 15.09
N PRO A 21 12.70 38.24 14.73
CA PRO A 21 13.88 37.54 14.23
C PRO A 21 15.11 37.77 15.16
N SER A 22 16.20 37.04 14.95
CA SER A 22 17.55 37.50 15.32
C SER A 22 18.60 36.89 14.40
N GLU A 23 19.26 37.75 13.65
CA GLU A 23 20.48 37.50 12.87
C GLU A 23 21.69 37.92 13.71
N GLU A 24 22.68 37.04 13.88
CA GLU A 24 24.09 37.42 14.06
C GLU A 24 24.99 36.27 13.55
N GLN A 25 26.12 36.63 12.95
CA GLN A 25 26.79 35.93 11.85
C GLN A 25 28.15 35.29 12.27
N VAL A 26 28.27 33.96 12.06
CA VAL A 26 29.38 33.08 11.57
C VAL A 26 30.87 33.43 11.89
N PRO A 27 31.71 32.45 12.32
CA PRO A 27 32.57 31.75 11.35
C PRO A 27 32.75 30.22 11.52
N ALA A 28 32.60 29.53 10.38
CA ALA A 28 33.25 28.32 9.86
C ALA A 28 33.84 27.26 10.81
N GLN A 29 33.33 26.02 10.71
CA GLN A 29 34.06 24.73 10.86
C GLN A 29 33.25 23.61 10.16
N PRO A 30 33.88 22.52 9.68
CA PRO A 30 33.52 21.79 8.46
C PRO A 30 32.30 20.88 8.58
N GLU A 31 31.57 20.75 7.47
CA GLU A 31 30.33 19.98 7.31
C GLU A 31 30.50 18.50 7.71
N PRO A 32 29.72 17.99 8.69
CA PRO A 32 29.43 16.58 8.72
C PRO A 32 28.39 16.31 7.64
N ILE A 33 28.79 15.51 6.67
CA ILE A 33 27.96 14.88 5.65
C ILE A 33 26.69 14.37 6.33
N ALA A 34 25.56 15.05 6.08
CA ALA A 34 24.25 14.54 6.43
C ALA A 34 24.00 13.34 5.52
N ALA A 35 24.28 12.14 6.02
CA ALA A 35 23.64 10.95 5.51
C ALA A 35 22.15 11.12 5.83
N GLU A 36 21.37 11.49 4.81
CA GLU A 36 19.94 11.29 4.83
C GLU A 36 19.71 9.78 5.00
N VAL A 37 19.46 9.35 6.24
CA VAL A 37 18.98 8.00 6.48
C VAL A 37 17.53 8.00 6.01
N ASP A 38 17.33 7.50 4.79
CA ASP A 38 16.02 7.21 4.24
C ASP A 38 15.38 6.10 5.07
N ASP A 39 14.62 6.48 6.10
CA ASP A 39 13.85 5.56 6.94
C ASP A 39 12.81 4.74 6.13
N ARG A 40 12.62 5.04 4.83
CA ARG A 40 11.79 4.23 3.92
C ARG A 40 12.51 2.97 3.42
N GLU A 41 13.84 2.98 3.31
CA GLU A 41 14.60 1.83 2.82
C GLU A 41 14.67 0.71 3.86
N VAL A 42 14.74 1.07 5.15
CA VAL A 42 14.74 0.13 6.28
C VAL A 42 13.41 -0.64 6.37
N SER A 43 12.29 -0.01 5.97
CA SER A 43 10.99 -0.68 5.89
C SER A 43 10.83 -1.59 4.66
N ALA A 44 11.52 -1.38 3.55
CA ALA A 44 11.45 -2.32 2.42
C ALA A 44 12.26 -3.60 2.71
N GLN A 45 13.42 -3.46 3.35
CA GLN A 45 14.35 -4.56 3.62
C GLN A 45 13.92 -5.41 4.84
N ALA A 46 13.32 -4.82 5.87
CA ALA A 46 12.79 -5.56 7.01
C ALA A 46 11.51 -6.36 6.68
N PHE A 47 10.73 -5.91 5.69
CA PHE A 47 9.50 -6.59 5.24
C PHE A 47 9.77 -7.85 4.40
N ASP A 48 10.89 -7.92 3.69
CA ASP A 48 11.25 -9.12 2.93
C ASP A 48 11.76 -10.26 3.82
N GLY A 49 12.29 -9.97 5.01
CA GLY A 49 12.82 -11.01 5.92
C GLY A 49 11.75 -11.92 6.53
N ALA A 50 10.55 -11.40 6.83
CA ALA A 50 9.56 -12.13 7.60
C ALA A 50 8.72 -13.14 6.77
N CYS A 51 8.66 -12.96 5.45
CA CYS A 51 8.08 -13.94 4.52
C CYS A 51 9.12 -14.58 3.60
N ALA A 52 10.41 -14.39 3.88
CA ALA A 52 11.52 -14.93 3.09
C ALA A 52 11.43 -16.46 2.94
N SER A 53 10.99 -17.17 3.99
CA SER A 53 10.81 -18.62 3.95
C SER A 53 9.75 -19.08 2.95
N SER A 54 8.86 -18.18 2.52
CA SER A 54 7.84 -18.45 1.50
C SER A 54 8.18 -17.88 0.14
N CYS A 55 9.39 -17.36 -0.06
CA CYS A 55 9.85 -16.98 -1.39
C CYS A 55 9.99 -18.19 -2.30
N ASP A 56 10.47 -19.33 -1.80
CA ASP A 56 10.56 -20.56 -2.63
C ASP A 56 9.22 -21.32 -2.71
N ASP A 57 8.16 -20.81 -2.06
CA ASP A 57 6.86 -21.44 -1.96
C ASP A 57 5.88 -21.00 -3.06
N GLU A 58 4.73 -21.67 -3.08
CA GLU A 58 3.57 -21.30 -3.86
C GLU A 58 3.07 -19.86 -3.60
N CYS A 59 2.68 -19.18 -4.68
CA CYS A 59 2.23 -17.79 -4.69
C CYS A 59 1.16 -17.45 -3.62
N VAL A 60 0.30 -18.42 -3.28
CA VAL A 60 -0.75 -18.28 -2.27
C VAL A 60 -0.19 -18.26 -0.85
N LEU A 61 0.85 -19.05 -0.57
CA LEU A 61 1.50 -19.09 0.75
C LEU A 61 2.21 -17.77 1.02
N TYR A 62 2.97 -17.28 0.03
CA TYR A 62 3.63 -15.98 0.13
C TYR A 62 2.62 -14.84 0.30
N ALA A 63 1.60 -14.76 -0.57
CA ALA A 63 0.58 -13.73 -0.45
C ALA A 63 -0.15 -13.78 0.90
N ARG A 64 -0.43 -14.98 1.44
CA ARG A 64 -1.02 -15.14 2.77
C ARG A 64 -0.11 -14.62 3.88
N CYS A 65 1.17 -15.00 3.87
CA CYS A 65 2.16 -14.52 4.83
C CYS A 65 2.21 -12.98 4.83
N ARG A 66 2.21 -12.35 3.64
CA ARG A 66 2.23 -10.90 3.51
C ARG A 66 0.94 -10.24 4.01
N THR A 67 -0.23 -10.85 3.78
CA THR A 67 -1.51 -10.32 4.31
C THR A 67 -1.62 -10.44 5.84
N GLU A 68 -1.00 -11.45 6.44
CA GLU A 68 -0.95 -11.62 7.90
C GLU A 68 -0.15 -10.52 8.59
N GLN A 69 0.95 -10.12 7.95
CA GLN A 69 1.85 -9.08 8.45
C GLN A 69 1.37 -7.67 8.17
N ASP A 70 0.34 -7.50 7.33
CA ASP A 70 -0.22 -6.18 7.07
C ASP A 70 -1.14 -5.73 8.22
N ALA A 71 -1.39 -4.43 8.28
CA ALA A 71 -2.11 -3.75 9.36
C ALA A 71 -3.55 -4.23 9.60
N TYR A 72 -4.10 -5.09 8.74
CA TYR A 72 -5.44 -5.66 8.88
C TYR A 72 -5.44 -6.97 9.67
N GLY A 73 -4.32 -7.71 9.73
CA GLY A 73 -4.23 -8.99 10.43
C GLY A 73 -5.23 -10.05 9.95
N ILE A 74 -5.70 -9.93 8.70
CA ILE A 74 -6.68 -10.84 8.09
C ILE A 74 -5.99 -11.58 6.96
N ASN A 75 -5.88 -12.89 7.13
CA ASN A 75 -5.21 -13.76 6.19
C ASN A 75 -6.04 -14.00 4.93
N LEU A 76 -5.35 -14.07 3.80
CA LEU A 76 -5.91 -14.63 2.57
C LEU A 76 -6.49 -16.04 2.85
N PRO A 77 -7.74 -16.33 2.46
CA PRO A 77 -8.38 -17.61 2.75
C PRO A 77 -7.57 -18.83 2.27
N TYR A 78 -7.76 -19.96 2.94
CA TYR A 78 -7.24 -21.26 2.50
C TYR A 78 -8.07 -21.80 1.31
N GLY A 79 -7.54 -22.85 0.64
CA GLY A 79 -8.27 -23.52 -0.43
C GLY A 79 -8.13 -22.90 -1.82
N LEU A 80 -7.18 -21.98 -2.03
CA LEU A 80 -7.01 -21.27 -3.30
C LEU A 80 -6.15 -22.04 -4.32
N PHE A 81 -6.49 -23.30 -4.59
CA PHE A 81 -5.66 -24.17 -5.43
C PHE A 81 -5.86 -23.90 -6.93
N THR A 82 -7.09 -23.62 -7.34
CA THR A 82 -7.45 -23.40 -8.74
C THR A 82 -7.72 -21.94 -9.04
N TRP A 83 -7.79 -21.59 -10.33
CA TRP A 83 -8.26 -20.27 -10.75
C TRP A 83 -9.70 -20.01 -10.29
N ALA A 84 -10.56 -21.04 -10.27
CA ALA A 84 -11.94 -20.90 -9.82
C ALA A 84 -12.03 -20.48 -8.36
N ASP A 85 -11.21 -21.08 -7.48
CA ASP A 85 -11.15 -20.74 -6.05
C ASP A 85 -10.71 -19.29 -5.84
N LYS A 86 -9.63 -18.88 -6.52
CA LYS A 86 -9.09 -17.51 -6.49
C LYS A 86 -10.13 -16.50 -7.00
N LYS A 87 -10.83 -16.84 -8.08
CA LYS A 87 -11.86 -15.97 -8.66
C LYS A 87 -13.07 -15.80 -7.74
N ALA A 88 -13.46 -16.86 -7.02
CA ALA A 88 -14.63 -16.86 -6.15
C ALA A 88 -14.52 -15.89 -4.96
N ILE A 89 -13.29 -15.58 -4.51
CA ILE A 89 -13.06 -14.67 -3.39
C ILE A 89 -12.85 -13.21 -3.80
N ILE A 90 -12.75 -12.90 -5.10
CA ILE A 90 -12.58 -11.51 -5.55
C ILE A 90 -13.70 -10.63 -4.99
N ASN A 91 -13.32 -9.53 -4.34
CA ASN A 91 -14.26 -8.59 -3.72
C ASN A 91 -13.96 -7.13 -4.08
N SER A 92 -12.97 -6.86 -4.93
CA SER A 92 -12.59 -5.51 -5.35
C SER A 92 -12.13 -5.46 -6.80
N ASN A 93 -12.49 -4.39 -7.49
CA ASN A 93 -11.96 -4.02 -8.81
C ASN A 93 -10.82 -2.99 -8.73
N HIS A 94 -10.53 -2.45 -7.54
CA HIS A 94 -9.52 -1.43 -7.29
C HIS A 94 -8.31 -1.99 -6.51
N ALA A 95 -7.11 -1.53 -6.85
CA ALA A 95 -5.90 -1.86 -6.13
C ALA A 95 -5.80 -1.03 -4.84
N HIS A 96 -5.57 -1.69 -3.71
CA HIS A 96 -5.17 -1.04 -2.47
C HIS A 96 -3.97 -1.79 -1.88
N VAL A 97 -3.12 -1.06 -1.17
CA VAL A 97 -2.05 -1.67 -0.37
C VAL A 97 -2.67 -2.66 0.61
N GLY A 98 -2.10 -3.86 0.68
CA GLY A 98 -2.63 -4.94 1.52
C GLY A 98 -3.59 -5.90 0.82
N CYS A 99 -4.08 -5.53 -0.36
CA CYS A 99 -4.89 -6.45 -1.17
C CYS A 99 -4.00 -7.48 -1.88
N VAL A 100 -4.64 -8.55 -2.34
CA VAL A 100 -4.04 -9.60 -3.16
C VAL A 100 -4.61 -9.51 -4.57
N ALA A 101 -3.74 -9.29 -5.55
CA ALA A 101 -4.08 -9.34 -6.96
C ALA A 101 -4.31 -10.78 -7.41
N MET A 102 -5.41 -11.02 -8.10
CA MET A 102 -5.77 -12.30 -8.71
C MET A 102 -5.45 -12.24 -10.20
N ILE A 103 -4.53 -13.08 -10.65
CA ILE A 103 -3.99 -13.08 -12.02
C ILE A 103 -4.30 -14.42 -12.67
N LEU A 104 -4.96 -14.40 -13.83
CA LEU A 104 -5.07 -15.60 -14.65
C LEU A 104 -3.77 -15.75 -15.45
N GLY A 105 -2.85 -16.55 -14.92
CA GLY A 105 -1.58 -16.87 -15.58
C GLY A 105 -1.73 -17.84 -16.75
N SER A 106 -0.63 -18.51 -17.11
CA SER A 106 -0.57 -19.49 -18.20
C SER A 106 -1.05 -20.90 -17.82
N ASN A 107 -1.35 -21.14 -16.53
CA ASN A 107 -1.80 -22.43 -16.02
C ASN A 107 -3.20 -22.35 -15.39
N SER A 108 -3.84 -23.50 -15.16
CA SER A 108 -5.18 -23.60 -14.60
C SER A 108 -5.30 -23.21 -13.12
N ALA A 109 -4.18 -23.11 -12.40
CA ALA A 109 -4.15 -22.64 -11.03
C ALA A 109 -4.31 -21.12 -10.95
N GLY A 110 -3.87 -20.38 -11.97
CA GLY A 110 -3.72 -18.93 -11.90
C GLY A 110 -2.61 -18.54 -10.92
N HIS A 111 -2.60 -17.27 -10.50
CA HIS A 111 -1.56 -16.72 -9.65
C HIS A 111 -2.12 -15.66 -8.69
N THR A 112 -1.45 -15.47 -7.55
CA THR A 112 -1.76 -14.44 -6.56
C THR A 112 -0.53 -13.64 -6.19
N ALA A 113 -0.68 -12.32 -6.14
CA ALA A 113 0.42 -11.42 -5.80
C ALA A 113 -0.04 -10.38 -4.76
N PHE A 114 0.80 -10.08 -3.78
CA PHE A 114 0.50 -9.07 -2.78
C PHE A 114 0.69 -7.66 -3.36
N VAL A 115 -0.28 -6.77 -3.16
CA VAL A 115 -0.16 -5.36 -3.56
C VAL A 115 0.62 -4.61 -2.49
N HIS A 116 1.90 -4.37 -2.78
CA HIS A 116 2.79 -3.68 -1.86
C HIS A 116 2.62 -2.16 -1.90
N SER A 117 2.47 -1.58 -3.09
CA SER A 117 2.25 -0.14 -3.23
C SER A 117 1.34 0.18 -4.43
N VAL A 118 0.66 1.32 -4.34
CA VAL A 118 -0.13 1.89 -5.44
C VAL A 118 0.24 3.36 -5.57
N ASN A 119 0.85 3.72 -6.70
CA ASN A 119 1.12 5.11 -7.06
C ASN A 119 -0.08 5.68 -7.82
N THR A 120 -0.87 6.50 -7.12
CA THR A 120 -2.05 7.20 -7.65
C THR A 120 -1.74 8.57 -8.24
N ALA A 121 -0.49 9.05 -8.14
CA ALA A 121 -0.06 10.30 -8.76
C ALA A 121 0.39 10.08 -10.22
N ALA A 122 0.64 8.83 -10.62
CA ALA A 122 0.97 8.46 -12.00
C ALA A 122 -0.30 8.21 -12.82
N GLU A 123 -0.29 8.66 -14.08
CA GLU A 123 -1.39 8.41 -15.02
C GLU A 123 -0.91 7.57 -16.20
N PRO A 124 -1.38 6.32 -16.38
CA PRO A 124 -2.28 5.58 -15.47
C PRO A 124 -1.59 5.14 -14.17
N ASN A 125 -2.39 4.90 -13.12
CA ASN A 125 -1.96 4.39 -11.82
C ASN A 125 -0.99 3.20 -11.96
N ARG A 126 0.06 3.19 -11.14
CA ARG A 126 1.06 2.11 -11.10
C ARG A 126 0.91 1.29 -9.83
N ILE A 127 0.96 -0.02 -9.98
CA ILE A 127 0.81 -1.00 -8.91
C ILE A 127 2.13 -1.74 -8.81
N THR A 128 2.69 -1.84 -7.61
CA THR A 128 3.83 -2.70 -7.33
C THR A 128 3.34 -3.95 -6.61
N LEU A 129 3.59 -5.10 -7.22
CA LEU A 129 3.30 -6.42 -6.71
C LEU A 129 4.54 -7.03 -6.07
N HIS A 130 4.38 -7.73 -4.96
CA HIS A 130 5.35 -8.68 -4.43
C HIS A 130 4.73 -10.08 -4.55
N GLU A 131 5.45 -11.00 -5.14
CA GLU A 131 4.92 -12.33 -5.44
C GLU A 131 6.00 -13.40 -5.38
N SER A 132 5.58 -14.66 -5.23
CA SER A 132 6.48 -15.81 -5.31
C SER A 132 6.08 -16.76 -6.41
N ASN A 133 7.05 -17.48 -6.97
CA ASN A 133 6.81 -18.50 -8.00
C ASN A 133 6.07 -17.95 -9.25
N TRP A 134 6.35 -16.70 -9.64
CA TRP A 134 5.85 -16.12 -10.89
C TRP A 134 6.73 -16.47 -12.08
N SER A 135 8.05 -16.43 -11.91
CA SER A 135 9.04 -16.78 -12.93
C SER A 135 9.95 -17.90 -12.42
N SER A 136 10.48 -18.70 -13.34
CA SER A 136 11.36 -19.84 -13.01
C SER A 136 12.74 -19.45 -12.47
N GLY A 137 13.03 -18.15 -12.34
CA GLY A 137 14.36 -17.62 -12.00
C GLY A 137 14.42 -16.79 -10.71
N SER A 138 13.28 -16.45 -10.10
CA SER A 138 13.27 -15.77 -8.81
C SER A 138 12.16 -16.30 -7.92
N ALA A 139 12.56 -16.71 -6.72
CA ALA A 139 11.70 -17.17 -5.65
C ALA A 139 10.71 -16.06 -5.26
N CYS A 140 11.23 -14.87 -4.92
CA CYS A 140 10.44 -13.65 -4.73
C CYS A 140 10.74 -12.66 -5.86
N ASP A 141 9.69 -12.14 -6.50
CA ASP A 141 9.79 -11.14 -7.55
C ASP A 141 8.96 -9.90 -7.18
N ALA A 142 9.36 -8.76 -7.72
CA ALA A 142 8.66 -7.52 -7.60
C ALA A 142 8.41 -6.94 -9.00
N ARG A 143 7.13 -6.82 -9.37
CA ARG A 143 6.74 -6.26 -10.66
C ARG A 143 5.94 -4.99 -10.47
N THR A 144 6.25 -3.97 -11.29
CA THR A 144 5.52 -2.70 -11.29
C THR A 144 4.92 -2.42 -12.65
N GLY A 145 3.64 -2.05 -12.69
CA GLY A 145 2.93 -1.75 -13.93
C GLY A 145 1.49 -1.34 -13.70
N THR A 146 0.75 -1.14 -14.78
CA THR A 146 -0.71 -0.97 -14.71
C THR A 146 -1.41 -2.32 -14.49
N LYS A 147 -2.69 -2.28 -14.10
CA LYS A 147 -3.54 -3.47 -14.00
C LYS A 147 -3.46 -4.36 -15.26
N ALA A 148 -3.52 -3.74 -16.44
CA ALA A 148 -3.46 -4.43 -17.72
C ALA A 148 -2.06 -5.00 -18.01
N GLN A 149 -1.00 -4.22 -17.79
CA GLN A 149 0.39 -4.67 -18.01
C GLN A 149 0.77 -5.86 -17.11
N LEU A 150 0.22 -5.90 -15.89
CA LEU A 150 0.45 -6.97 -14.93
C LEU A 150 -0.53 -8.14 -15.08
N ASN A 151 -1.45 -8.08 -16.05
CA ASN A 151 -2.49 -9.08 -16.29
C ASN A 151 -3.38 -9.38 -15.04
N ILE A 152 -3.62 -8.36 -14.23
CA ILE A 152 -4.43 -8.50 -13.02
C ILE A 152 -5.90 -8.51 -13.41
N THR A 153 -6.61 -9.57 -13.05
CA THR A 153 -8.06 -9.66 -13.26
C THR A 153 -8.78 -8.71 -12.31
N ASN A 154 -8.60 -8.89 -11.00
CA ASN A 154 -9.19 -8.09 -9.92
C ASN A 154 -8.46 -8.43 -8.60
N TYR A 155 -8.99 -7.97 -7.46
CA TYR A 155 -8.33 -8.10 -6.16
C TYR A 155 -9.24 -8.74 -5.13
N TRP A 156 -8.62 -9.47 -4.19
CA TRP A 156 -9.19 -9.71 -2.87
C TRP A 156 -8.58 -8.71 -1.90
N CYS A 157 -9.41 -8.04 -1.14
CA CYS A 157 -9.02 -7.05 -0.15
C CYS A 157 -9.55 -7.49 1.22
N PRO A 158 -8.71 -7.53 2.27
CA PRO A 158 -9.21 -7.77 3.61
C PRO A 158 -10.17 -6.63 4.03
N PRO A 159 -11.18 -6.92 4.86
CA PRO A 159 -12.02 -5.89 5.48
C PRO A 159 -11.16 -4.76 6.07
N GLY A 160 -11.48 -3.51 5.74
CA GLY A 160 -10.71 -2.32 6.16
C GLY A 160 -9.66 -1.84 5.16
N ALA A 161 -9.24 -2.65 4.18
CA ALA A 161 -8.32 -2.19 3.13
C ALA A 161 -8.92 -1.10 2.23
N HIS A 162 -10.24 -1.14 2.03
CA HIS A 162 -10.95 -0.14 1.25
C HIS A 162 -10.90 1.26 1.90
N THR A 163 -10.90 1.35 3.23
CA THR A 163 -11.07 2.63 3.92
C THR A 163 -9.81 3.48 3.99
N LYS A 164 -8.60 2.92 3.76
CA LYS A 164 -7.35 3.69 3.85
C LYS A 164 -7.10 4.61 2.65
N ASN A 165 -7.68 4.31 1.48
CA ASN A 165 -7.46 5.09 0.26
C ASN A 165 -8.68 5.93 -0.18
N CYS A 166 -9.78 5.91 0.57
CA CYS A 166 -10.98 6.70 0.27
C CYS A 166 -10.87 8.19 0.65
N SER A 167 -9.69 8.67 1.05
CA SER A 167 -9.42 10.08 1.38
C SER A 167 -8.77 10.87 0.22
N GLY A 168 -8.66 10.29 -0.98
CA GLY A 168 -8.22 10.99 -2.19
C GLY A 168 -9.38 11.38 -3.11
N ALA A 169 -9.24 12.49 -3.83
CA ALA A 169 -10.25 12.94 -4.80
C ALA A 169 -10.49 11.87 -5.87
N MET A 170 -11.77 11.57 -6.12
CA MET A 170 -12.22 10.76 -7.26
C MET A 170 -12.13 11.54 -8.57
#